data_AF-A0AA88V4H0-F1
#
_entry.id   AF-A0AA88V4H0-F1
#
_cell.length_a   1.000
_cell.length_b   1.000
_cell.length_c   1.000
_cell.angle_alpha   90.00
_cell.angle_beta   90.00
_cell.angle_gamma   90.00
#
_symmetry.space_group_name_H-M   'P 1'
#
loop_
_entity.id
_entity.type
_entity.pdbx_description
1 polymer ?
#
loop_
_entity_poly.entity_id
_entity_poly.type
_entity_poly.pdbx_seq_one_letter_code
_entity_poly.pdbx_strand_id
1 'polypeptide(L)'
;MNRLLESAKTYRYEDNGGRPKRSQSWPKDGETMPYQDDDPDGGYSENNDDSLMETMLVLPPEIVSEDEDEDGEKETPILIAAKNGITEIVQKILEDFPVAIHDMNLDKKNMVLLAVEHRQPHVYQLLHKRTVMKDTVFRRVDKDGNSALHLAAMLGKNRPWRIPGAALQMQWELKWYKFVKESMPLHFFAQNNNIRQTPHDILTDTHKDLLKEGAEWLTHTAESCSVVAALIATVAFATSSTVPGGVKQDSGTPTLENQPAFNIFAISSLFALCSSVTSLVMFLAILTSRYQEKDFSKDLPYKLLTGLTSLFVSIAAMLVSFCAGHFFVLKDKLKYAAFPVYAITCLPVTFFAIAQFPLYFDLMWATIKKVPQRSYNVVAN
;
A
#
# COMPACT_ATOMS: atom_id res chain seq x y z
N MET A 1 19.88 -8.07 -17.44
CA MET A 1 20.65 -9.29 -17.11
C MET A 1 21.98 -9.35 -17.86
N ASN A 2 22.00 -9.37 -19.21
CA ASN A 2 23.25 -9.46 -19.97
C ASN A 2 24.26 -8.32 -19.67
N ARG A 3 23.78 -7.09 -19.42
CA ARG A 3 24.64 -5.96 -19.01
C ARG A 3 25.22 -6.08 -17.59
N LEU A 4 24.56 -6.80 -16.68
CA LEU A 4 25.06 -7.02 -15.30
C LEU A 4 26.10 -8.15 -15.26
N LEU A 5 26.00 -9.11 -16.19
CA LEU A 5 27.02 -10.15 -16.39
C LEU A 5 28.28 -9.60 -17.09
N GLU A 6 28.15 -8.52 -17.88
CA GLU A 6 29.32 -7.80 -18.44
C GLU A 6 30.09 -7.03 -17.36
N SER A 7 29.43 -6.38 -16.42
CA SER A 7 30.10 -5.64 -15.33
C SER A 7 30.85 -6.55 -14.35
N ALA A 8 30.46 -7.82 -14.24
CA ALA A 8 31.14 -8.81 -13.39
C ALA A 8 32.45 -9.35 -13.99
N LYS A 9 32.70 -9.16 -15.31
CA LYS A 9 33.93 -9.63 -15.97
C LYS A 9 35.18 -8.79 -15.64
N THR A 10 35.01 -7.63 -15.01
CA THR A 10 36.10 -6.70 -14.66
C THR A 10 37.00 -7.22 -13.54
N TYR A 11 36.52 -8.18 -12.74
CA TYR A 11 37.32 -8.86 -11.72
C TYR A 11 37.87 -10.19 -12.26
N ARG A 12 38.75 -10.12 -13.26
CA ARG A 12 39.65 -11.24 -13.56
C ARG A 12 40.83 -11.16 -12.61
N TYR A 13 41.02 -12.19 -11.80
CA TYR A 13 42.33 -12.47 -11.23
C TYR A 13 43.33 -12.63 -12.37
N GLU A 14 44.45 -11.93 -12.30
CA GLU A 14 45.58 -12.17 -13.20
C GLU A 14 46.16 -13.56 -12.90
N ASP A 15 45.85 -14.52 -13.76
CA ASP A 15 46.51 -15.83 -13.81
C ASP A 15 47.90 -15.68 -14.44
N ASN A 16 48.79 -15.03 -13.69
CA ASN A 16 50.20 -14.91 -14.06
C ASN A 16 50.92 -16.03 -13.32
N GLY A 17 51.08 -17.18 -13.96
CA GLY A 17 51.70 -18.42 -13.44
C GLY A 17 53.15 -18.29 -12.93
N GLY A 18 53.39 -17.44 -11.93
CA GLY A 18 54.63 -17.26 -11.20
C GLY A 18 54.66 -18.16 -9.96
N ARG A 19 55.79 -18.84 -9.75
CA ARG A 19 56.01 -19.75 -8.61
C ARG A 19 55.92 -19.01 -7.26
N PRO A 20 55.30 -19.60 -6.21
CA PRO A 20 55.24 -19.00 -4.90
C PRO A 20 56.63 -18.97 -4.23
N LYS A 21 56.98 -17.83 -3.62
CA LYS A 21 58.17 -17.74 -2.76
C LYS A 21 57.93 -18.50 -1.44
N ARG A 22 58.97 -19.23 -1.05
CA ARG A 22 59.07 -20.20 0.05
C ARG A 22 58.76 -19.58 1.41
N SER A 23 57.96 -20.26 2.22
CA SER A 23 57.70 -19.95 3.63
C SER A 23 58.98 -20.11 4.48
N GLN A 24 59.17 -19.20 5.44
CA GLN A 24 60.06 -19.35 6.60
C GLN A 24 59.16 -19.28 7.84
N SER A 25 58.82 -20.43 8.41
CA SER A 25 59.33 -20.97 9.69
C SER A 25 59.07 -20.07 10.91
N TRP A 26 58.20 -20.56 11.78
CA TRP A 26 57.90 -20.05 13.11
C TRP A 26 59.09 -20.27 14.06
N PRO A 27 59.41 -19.34 14.98
CA PRO A 27 60.10 -19.69 16.22
C PRO A 27 59.09 -19.94 17.34
N LYS A 28 59.32 -21.04 18.06
CA LYS A 28 58.91 -21.23 19.45
C LYS A 28 59.86 -20.41 20.34
N ASP A 29 59.53 -20.38 21.63
CA ASP A 29 60.37 -20.02 22.79
C ASP A 29 59.99 -18.66 23.37
N GLY A 30 59.56 -18.69 24.63
CA GLY A 30 59.09 -17.52 25.36
C GLY A 30 60.23 -16.69 25.93
N GLU A 31 59.93 -15.41 26.14
CA GLU A 31 60.23 -14.65 27.36
C GLU A 31 59.66 -13.22 27.15
N THR A 32 58.85 -12.77 28.11
CA THR A 32 58.35 -11.39 28.20
C THR A 32 59.41 -10.48 28.78
N MET A 33 59.72 -9.35 28.14
CA MET A 33 60.43 -8.21 28.73
C MET A 33 60.03 -6.87 28.05
N PRO A 34 60.20 -5.72 28.72
CA PRO A 34 59.16 -4.68 28.85
C PRO A 34 59.37 -3.43 27.99
N TYR A 35 58.32 -2.60 27.93
CA TYR A 35 58.36 -1.25 27.37
C TYR A 35 59.30 -0.33 28.14
N GLN A 36 60.29 0.22 27.45
CA GLN A 36 60.81 1.57 27.63
C GLN A 36 61.75 1.87 26.47
N ASP A 37 61.58 3.03 25.82
CA ASP A 37 62.66 4.00 25.72
C ASP A 37 62.12 5.33 25.16
N ASP A 38 62.35 6.37 25.96
CA ASP A 38 62.33 7.77 25.60
C ASP A 38 63.54 8.04 24.69
N ASP A 39 63.33 8.61 23.51
CA ASP A 39 64.39 9.27 22.74
C ASP A 39 64.36 10.78 23.02
N PRO A 40 65.53 11.41 23.21
CA PRO A 40 65.85 12.50 22.31
C PRO A 40 67.34 12.59 21.93
N ASP A 41 67.61 12.95 20.68
CA ASP A 41 68.27 14.22 20.30
C ASP A 41 69.14 14.13 19.01
N GLY A 42 69.09 15.22 18.23
CA GLY A 42 70.07 15.64 17.20
C GLY A 42 70.04 14.89 15.85
N GLY A 43 70.01 15.52 14.67
CA GLY A 43 70.19 16.92 14.27
C GLY A 43 70.69 16.98 12.80
N TYR A 44 70.46 18.13 12.15
CA TYR A 44 70.98 18.61 10.84
C TYR A 44 70.30 18.05 9.57
N SER A 45 69.45 18.79 8.84
CA SER A 45 69.53 20.11 8.15
C SER A 45 70.16 20.03 6.74
N GLU A 46 69.34 20.35 5.72
CA GLU A 46 69.60 21.27 4.58
C GLU A 46 68.52 21.02 3.49
N ASN A 47 67.51 21.89 3.39
CA ASN A 47 67.41 23.09 2.53
C ASN A 47 67.31 22.78 1.02
N ASN A 48 66.12 22.96 0.43
CA ASN A 48 65.85 24.12 -0.41
C ASN A 48 64.42 24.15 -0.97
N ASP A 49 63.96 25.39 -1.10
CA ASP A 49 62.65 25.88 -1.51
C ASP A 49 62.21 25.45 -2.93
N ASP A 50 60.89 25.31 -3.12
CA ASP A 50 60.17 26.15 -4.09
C ASP A 50 58.65 25.99 -3.94
N SER A 51 57.96 27.13 -3.84
CA SER A 51 56.50 27.23 -3.81
C SER A 51 55.98 27.66 -5.19
N LEU A 52 55.01 26.94 -5.75
CA LEU A 52 53.63 27.40 -6.04
C LEU A 52 52.97 26.66 -7.23
N MET A 53 51.78 26.16 -6.92
CA MET A 53 50.59 25.94 -7.77
C MET A 53 50.67 24.97 -8.96
N GLU A 54 50.02 23.81 -8.81
CA GLU A 54 48.97 23.44 -9.75
C GLU A 54 47.84 22.67 -9.06
N THR A 55 46.63 22.89 -9.57
CA THR A 55 45.31 22.60 -8.99
C THR A 55 44.84 21.18 -9.30
N MET A 56 43.79 20.70 -8.60
CA MET A 56 42.90 19.56 -8.94
C MET A 56 43.48 18.15 -8.65
N LEU A 57 42.87 17.23 -7.90
CA LEU A 57 41.47 16.91 -7.58
C LEU A 57 41.43 16.18 -6.22
N VAL A 58 40.63 16.66 -5.28
CA VAL A 58 40.28 15.92 -4.06
C VAL A 58 39.18 14.91 -4.42
N LEU A 59 39.49 13.61 -4.37
CA LEU A 59 38.48 12.56 -4.28
C LEU A 59 37.95 12.49 -2.83
N PRO A 60 36.64 12.34 -2.59
CA PRO A 60 36.07 12.32 -1.25
C PRO A 60 36.42 11.02 -0.49
N PRO A 61 36.41 11.05 0.86
CA PRO A 61 36.87 9.95 1.70
C PRO A 61 35.91 8.75 1.61
N GLU A 62 36.50 7.56 1.62
CA GLU A 62 35.78 6.29 1.81
C GLU A 62 34.90 6.37 3.06
N ILE A 63 33.60 6.16 2.86
CA ILE A 63 32.69 5.85 3.94
C ILE A 63 33.03 4.42 4.36
N VAL A 64 33.84 4.31 5.42
CA VAL A 64 33.94 3.07 6.19
C VAL A 64 32.58 2.87 6.84
N SER A 65 31.75 2.00 6.26
CA SER A 65 30.65 1.40 7.00
C SER A 65 31.28 0.47 8.03
N GLU A 66 31.15 0.82 9.31
CA GLU A 66 31.21 -0.15 10.39
C GLU A 66 30.03 -1.11 10.18
N ASP A 67 30.24 -2.11 9.33
CA ASP A 67 29.38 -3.27 9.27
C ASP A 67 29.66 -4.06 10.56
N GLU A 68 28.74 -3.95 11.52
CA GLU A 68 28.64 -4.91 12.61
C GLU A 68 28.52 -6.30 11.97
N ASP A 69 29.53 -7.13 12.23
CA ASP A 69 29.56 -8.54 11.87
C ASP A 69 28.36 -9.27 12.51
N GLU A 70 27.21 -9.28 11.84
CA GLU A 70 26.25 -10.37 11.98
C GLU A 70 26.71 -11.49 11.03
N ASP A 71 27.32 -12.51 11.62
CA ASP A 71 27.54 -13.85 11.10
C ASP A 71 26.19 -14.57 10.86
N GLY A 72 25.33 -13.97 10.03
CA GLY A 72 24.12 -14.55 9.50
C GLY A 72 24.42 -15.33 8.24
N GLU A 73 24.21 -16.66 8.26
CA GLU A 73 24.18 -17.46 7.04
C GLU A 73 23.29 -16.80 5.99
N LYS A 74 23.86 -16.53 4.81
CA LYS A 74 23.20 -15.81 3.72
C LYS A 74 21.93 -16.55 3.29
N GLU A 75 20.75 -15.92 3.43
CA GLU A 75 19.48 -16.41 2.88
C GLU A 75 19.68 -16.79 1.40
N THR A 76 19.17 -17.94 0.97
CA THR A 76 19.36 -18.38 -0.43
C THR A 76 18.67 -17.41 -1.40
N PRO A 77 19.17 -17.25 -2.64
CA PRO A 77 18.61 -16.28 -3.60
C PRO A 77 17.11 -16.46 -3.87
N ILE A 78 16.61 -17.70 -3.83
CA ILE A 78 15.19 -18.00 -4.01
C ILE A 78 14.34 -17.51 -2.82
N LEU A 79 14.86 -17.60 -1.59
CA LEU A 79 14.18 -17.14 -0.38
C LEU A 79 14.11 -15.60 -0.36
N ILE A 80 15.22 -14.93 -0.72
CA ILE A 80 15.27 -13.47 -0.86
C ILE A 80 14.29 -12.99 -1.94
N ALA A 81 14.24 -13.66 -3.09
CA ALA A 81 13.33 -13.32 -4.17
C ALA A 81 11.86 -13.51 -3.75
N ALA A 82 11.55 -14.60 -3.03
CA ALA A 82 10.21 -14.88 -2.52
C ALA A 82 9.76 -13.84 -1.48
N LYS A 83 10.63 -13.49 -0.54
CA LYS A 83 10.44 -12.47 0.51
C LYS A 83 10.12 -11.10 -0.07
N ASN A 84 10.79 -10.71 -1.15
CA ASN A 84 10.60 -9.43 -1.83
C ASN A 84 9.49 -9.44 -2.90
N GLY A 85 8.94 -10.62 -3.20
CA GLY A 85 7.85 -10.76 -4.17
C GLY A 85 8.29 -10.69 -5.63
N ILE A 86 9.55 -11.02 -5.94
CA ILE A 86 10.11 -10.99 -7.31
C ILE A 86 9.78 -12.32 -8.01
N THR A 87 8.61 -12.36 -8.65
CA THR A 87 8.06 -13.58 -9.26
C THR A 87 8.92 -14.15 -10.38
N GLU A 88 9.57 -13.30 -11.16
CA GLU A 88 10.37 -13.68 -12.33
C GLU A 88 11.62 -14.45 -11.91
N ILE A 89 12.29 -13.99 -10.85
CA ILE A 89 13.47 -14.66 -10.30
C ILE A 89 13.07 -15.99 -9.67
N VAL A 90 12.00 -16.00 -8.87
CA VAL A 90 11.47 -17.23 -8.28
C VAL A 90 11.14 -18.27 -9.36
N GLN A 91 10.45 -17.84 -10.43
CA GLN A 91 10.09 -18.72 -11.53
C GLN A 91 11.34 -19.30 -12.19
N LYS A 92 12.31 -18.43 -12.54
CA LYS A 92 13.50 -18.83 -13.26
C LYS A 92 14.37 -19.80 -12.46
N ILE A 93 14.55 -19.55 -11.17
CA ILE A 93 15.31 -20.47 -10.29
C ILE A 93 14.61 -21.83 -10.20
N LEU A 94 13.29 -21.87 -10.09
CA LEU A 94 12.56 -23.14 -10.00
C LEU A 94 12.43 -23.90 -11.33
N GLU A 95 12.74 -23.26 -12.46
CA GLU A 95 12.88 -23.91 -13.77
C GLU A 95 14.26 -24.54 -13.92
N ASP A 96 15.32 -23.80 -13.55
CA ASP A 96 16.71 -24.24 -13.69
C ASP A 96 17.14 -25.19 -12.56
N PHE A 97 16.66 -24.96 -11.33
CA PHE A 97 16.97 -25.70 -10.10
C PHE A 97 15.71 -26.03 -9.28
N PRO A 98 14.88 -27.00 -9.69
CA PRO A 98 13.62 -27.33 -9.02
C PRO A 98 13.76 -27.72 -7.53
N VAL A 99 14.92 -28.26 -7.12
CA VAL A 99 15.20 -28.70 -5.75
C VAL A 99 15.27 -27.53 -4.76
N ALA A 100 15.58 -26.32 -5.23
CA ALA A 100 15.65 -25.10 -4.41
C ALA A 100 14.32 -24.75 -3.72
N ILE A 101 13.20 -25.36 -4.14
CA ILE A 101 11.90 -25.21 -3.47
C ILE A 101 11.90 -25.68 -2.00
N HIS A 102 12.87 -26.51 -1.63
CA HIS A 102 13.04 -27.04 -0.27
C HIS A 102 14.00 -26.23 0.60
N ASP A 103 14.60 -25.16 0.06
CA ASP A 103 15.45 -24.27 0.82
C ASP A 103 14.65 -23.66 2.00
N MET A 104 15.33 -23.54 3.13
CA MET A 104 14.79 -22.95 4.34
C MET A 104 15.80 -22.00 4.94
N ASN A 105 15.33 -20.92 5.55
CA ASN A 105 16.18 -20.01 6.32
C ASN A 105 16.44 -20.55 7.75
N LEU A 106 17.16 -19.78 8.56
CA LEU A 106 17.48 -20.10 9.96
C LEU A 106 16.22 -20.32 10.83
N ASP A 107 15.11 -19.65 10.50
CA ASP A 107 13.82 -19.83 11.17
C ASP A 107 13.03 -21.05 10.68
N LYS A 108 13.64 -21.91 9.85
CA LYS A 108 12.99 -23.04 9.17
C LYS A 108 11.84 -22.62 8.24
N LYS A 109 11.82 -21.36 7.81
CA LYS A 109 10.83 -20.85 6.85
C LYS A 109 11.28 -21.15 5.43
N ASN A 110 10.42 -21.84 4.70
CA ASN A 110 10.58 -21.98 3.25
C ASN A 110 9.99 -20.79 2.51
N MET A 111 10.13 -20.78 1.19
CA MET A 111 9.64 -19.70 0.35
C MET A 111 8.12 -19.44 0.44
N VAL A 112 7.30 -20.47 0.75
CA VAL A 112 5.84 -20.29 0.92
C VAL A 112 5.57 -19.50 2.19
N LEU A 113 6.21 -19.88 3.31
CA LEU A 113 6.08 -19.19 4.58
C LEU A 113 6.56 -17.73 4.47
N LEU A 114 7.71 -17.49 3.84
CA LEU A 114 8.23 -16.15 3.60
C LEU A 114 7.32 -15.31 2.69
N ALA A 115 6.80 -15.89 1.60
CA ALA A 115 5.86 -15.19 0.74
C ALA A 115 4.58 -14.80 1.51
N VAL A 116 4.17 -15.59 2.49
CA VAL A 116 2.96 -15.30 3.27
C VAL A 116 3.18 -14.25 4.34
N GLU A 117 4.26 -14.40 5.11
CA GLU A 117 4.68 -13.45 6.13
C GLU A 117 4.86 -12.05 5.53
N HIS A 118 5.54 -11.96 4.39
CA HIS A 118 5.82 -10.71 3.70
C HIS A 118 4.72 -10.25 2.74
N ARG A 119 3.53 -10.85 2.80
CA ARG A 119 2.36 -10.38 2.03
C ARG A 119 2.64 -10.32 0.52
N GLN A 120 3.07 -11.45 -0.05
CA GLN A 120 3.44 -11.62 -1.46
C GLN A 120 2.44 -12.47 -2.27
N PRO A 121 1.26 -11.94 -2.63
CA PRO A 121 0.20 -12.69 -3.32
C PRO A 121 0.63 -13.34 -4.63
N HIS A 122 1.43 -12.66 -5.46
CA HIS A 122 1.81 -13.17 -6.78
C HIS A 122 2.78 -14.34 -6.68
N VAL A 123 3.77 -14.28 -5.77
CA VAL A 123 4.66 -15.41 -5.48
C VAL A 123 3.86 -16.57 -4.90
N TYR A 124 2.97 -16.31 -3.94
CA TYR A 124 2.10 -17.34 -3.37
C TYR A 124 1.24 -18.04 -4.43
N GLN A 125 0.65 -17.28 -5.34
CA GLN A 125 -0.13 -17.82 -6.46
C GLN A 125 0.70 -18.65 -7.43
N LEU A 126 1.91 -18.20 -7.74
CA LEU A 126 2.84 -18.94 -8.58
C LEU A 126 3.14 -20.31 -7.96
N LEU A 127 3.43 -20.34 -6.66
CA LEU A 127 3.70 -21.58 -5.92
C LEU A 127 2.46 -22.46 -5.81
N HIS A 128 1.29 -21.85 -5.62
CA HIS A 128 0.02 -22.57 -5.53
C HIS A 128 -0.38 -23.23 -6.86
N LYS A 129 -0.01 -22.64 -8.01
CA LYS A 129 -0.28 -23.21 -9.34
C LYS A 129 0.62 -24.40 -9.68
N ARG A 130 1.78 -24.57 -9.03
CA ARG A 130 2.63 -25.74 -9.24
C ARG A 130 1.98 -26.99 -8.64
N THR A 131 2.02 -28.09 -9.38
CA THR A 131 1.50 -29.40 -8.94
C THR A 131 2.55 -30.24 -8.22
N VAL A 132 3.82 -30.08 -8.60
CA VAL A 132 4.94 -30.85 -8.03
C VAL A 132 5.28 -30.34 -6.63
N MET A 133 5.41 -31.26 -5.66
CA MET A 133 5.85 -31.01 -4.28
C MET A 133 5.00 -30.01 -3.46
N LYS A 134 3.84 -29.59 -3.99
CA LYS A 134 2.94 -28.61 -3.38
C LYS A 134 2.60 -28.95 -1.92
N ASP A 135 2.15 -30.17 -1.66
CA ASP A 135 1.78 -30.61 -0.32
C ASP A 135 2.95 -30.55 0.67
N THR A 136 4.13 -31.00 0.24
CA THR A 136 5.31 -31.04 1.11
C THR A 136 5.82 -29.67 1.52
N VAL A 137 5.70 -28.67 0.63
CA VAL A 137 6.17 -27.31 0.87
C VAL A 137 5.13 -26.52 1.66
N PHE A 138 3.84 -26.65 1.34
CA PHE A 138 2.79 -25.90 2.02
C PHE A 138 2.45 -26.42 3.43
N ARG A 139 2.74 -27.69 3.76
CA ARG A 139 2.57 -28.25 5.12
C ARG A 139 3.68 -27.85 6.10
N ARG A 140 4.76 -27.24 5.62
CA ARG A 140 5.87 -26.82 6.49
C ARG A 140 5.41 -25.77 7.51
N VAL A 141 6.10 -25.79 8.64
CA VAL A 141 5.95 -24.84 9.74
C VAL A 141 7.32 -24.24 10.05
N ASP A 142 7.34 -23.03 10.58
CA ASP A 142 8.57 -22.41 11.06
C ASP A 142 9.06 -23.04 12.39
N LYS A 143 10.14 -22.48 12.96
CA LYS A 143 10.71 -22.91 14.25
C LYS A 143 9.69 -22.88 15.41
N ASP A 144 8.72 -21.98 15.35
CA ASP A 144 7.70 -21.76 16.38
C ASP A 144 6.42 -22.58 16.13
N GLY A 145 6.41 -23.41 15.09
CA GLY A 145 5.26 -24.23 14.70
C GLY A 145 4.19 -23.44 13.95
N ASN A 146 4.48 -22.21 13.52
CA ASN A 146 3.54 -21.42 12.73
C ASN A 146 3.48 -21.97 11.30
N SER A 147 2.28 -22.41 10.92
CA SER A 147 1.96 -22.70 9.52
C SER A 147 1.79 -21.42 8.71
N ALA A 148 1.70 -21.55 7.38
CA ALA A 148 1.38 -20.42 6.50
C ALA A 148 0.14 -19.64 6.97
N LEU A 149 -0.88 -20.33 7.51
CA LEU A 149 -2.09 -19.67 7.98
C LEU A 149 -1.87 -18.82 9.23
N HIS A 150 -0.99 -19.25 10.15
CA HIS A 150 -0.60 -18.43 11.32
C HIS A 150 0.17 -17.18 10.86
N LEU A 151 1.12 -17.32 9.93
CA LEU A 151 1.88 -16.19 9.39
C LEU A 151 0.99 -15.20 8.60
N ALA A 152 -0.05 -15.70 7.94
CA ALA A 152 -1.05 -14.86 7.27
C ALA A 152 -1.90 -14.06 8.26
N ALA A 153 -2.13 -14.62 9.45
CA ALA A 153 -2.90 -14.00 10.53
C ALA A 153 -2.07 -13.01 11.37
N MET A 154 -0.75 -13.07 11.31
CA MET A 154 0.13 -12.23 12.11
C MET A 154 0.36 -10.87 11.44
N LEU A 155 0.01 -9.77 12.12
CA LEU A 155 0.40 -8.43 11.69
C LEU A 155 1.88 -8.19 12.03
N GLY A 156 2.76 -8.23 11.03
CA GLY A 156 4.19 -7.98 11.22
C GLY A 156 4.49 -6.54 11.68
N LYS A 157 5.61 -6.35 12.41
CA LYS A 157 6.08 -5.03 12.87
C LYS A 157 6.33 -4.06 11.71
N ASN A 158 6.88 -4.58 10.61
CA ASN A 158 7.10 -3.83 9.38
C ASN A 158 5.93 -4.10 8.44
N ARG A 159 5.01 -3.14 8.32
CA ARG A 159 3.95 -3.16 7.30
C ARG A 159 4.62 -2.90 5.95
N PRO A 160 4.80 -3.91 5.07
CA PRO A 160 5.52 -3.68 3.82
C PRO A 160 4.73 -2.80 2.84
N TRP A 161 3.42 -2.65 3.06
CA TRP A 161 2.51 -1.92 2.19
C TRP A 161 1.73 -0.87 3.00
N ARG A 162 1.74 0.38 2.53
CA ARG A 162 0.87 1.44 3.06
C ARG A 162 -0.39 1.51 2.22
N ILE A 163 -1.48 0.93 2.73
CA ILE A 163 -2.81 1.10 2.13
C ILE A 163 -3.42 2.38 2.70
N PRO A 164 -4.06 3.25 1.88
CA PRO A 164 -4.70 4.45 2.40
C PRO A 164 -5.79 4.11 3.41
N GLY A 165 -5.69 4.60 4.65
CA GLY A 165 -6.69 4.41 5.69
C GLY A 165 -6.60 3.06 6.42
N ALA A 166 -6.66 3.10 7.76
CA ALA A 166 -6.54 1.92 8.61
C ALA A 166 -7.64 0.87 8.35
N ALA A 167 -8.86 1.31 7.99
CA ALA A 167 -9.97 0.40 7.69
C ALA A 167 -9.74 -0.42 6.41
N LEU A 168 -9.17 0.21 5.37
CA LEU A 168 -8.81 -0.47 4.12
C LEU A 168 -7.64 -1.42 4.34
N GLN A 169 -6.68 -1.05 5.19
CA GLN A 169 -5.61 -1.96 5.59
C GLN A 169 -6.18 -3.18 6.34
N MET A 170 -7.11 -2.99 7.29
CA MET A 170 -7.77 -4.08 8.00
C MET A 170 -8.54 -5.00 7.04
N GLN A 171 -9.30 -4.42 6.10
CA GLN A 171 -10.00 -5.18 5.06
C GLN A 171 -9.03 -6.04 4.24
N TRP A 172 -7.88 -5.48 3.86
CA TRP A 172 -6.87 -6.17 3.07
C TRP A 172 -6.25 -7.34 3.84
N GLU A 173 -5.89 -7.14 5.10
CA GLU A 173 -5.34 -8.18 5.99
C GLU A 173 -6.33 -9.35 6.16
N LEU A 174 -7.61 -9.06 6.36
CA LEU A 174 -8.66 -10.08 6.43
C LEU A 174 -8.83 -10.83 5.10
N LYS A 175 -8.73 -10.13 3.96
CA LYS A 175 -8.75 -10.75 2.64
C LYS A 175 -7.53 -11.63 2.41
N TRP A 176 -6.35 -11.21 2.86
CA TRP A 176 -5.12 -11.99 2.77
C TRP A 176 -5.22 -13.28 3.59
N TYR A 177 -5.58 -13.17 4.86
CA TYR A 177 -5.82 -14.32 5.73
C TYR A 177 -6.83 -15.29 5.11
N LYS A 178 -7.96 -14.77 4.62
CA LYS A 178 -8.99 -15.58 3.97
C LYS A 178 -8.50 -16.25 2.68
N PHE A 179 -7.73 -15.53 1.86
CA PHE A 179 -7.15 -16.06 0.63
C PHE A 179 -6.20 -17.23 0.91
N VAL A 180 -5.32 -17.10 1.91
CA VAL A 180 -4.43 -18.20 2.33
C VAL A 180 -5.24 -19.38 2.90
N LYS A 181 -6.23 -19.10 3.75
CA LYS A 181 -7.10 -20.13 4.34
C LYS A 181 -7.86 -20.95 3.31
N GLU A 182 -8.43 -20.31 2.31
CA GLU A 182 -9.23 -20.95 1.26
C GLU A 182 -8.38 -21.58 0.15
N SER A 183 -7.08 -21.29 0.12
CA SER A 183 -6.20 -21.83 -0.91
C SER A 183 -5.93 -23.33 -0.78
N MET A 184 -6.03 -23.91 0.42
CA MET A 184 -5.73 -25.33 0.67
C MET A 184 -6.92 -26.05 1.30
N PRO A 185 -6.99 -27.39 1.21
CA PRO A 185 -8.08 -28.17 1.80
C PRO A 185 -8.27 -27.92 3.31
N LEU A 186 -9.47 -28.23 3.81
CA LEU A 186 -9.76 -28.15 5.25
C LEU A 186 -8.77 -29.03 6.04
N HIS A 187 -8.35 -28.52 7.21
CA HIS A 187 -7.36 -29.16 8.09
C HIS A 187 -5.98 -29.40 7.46
N PHE A 188 -5.67 -28.76 6.34
CA PHE A 188 -4.36 -28.88 5.70
C PHE A 188 -3.25 -28.22 6.52
N PHE A 189 -3.51 -27.03 7.07
CA PHE A 189 -2.56 -26.31 7.90
C PHE A 189 -2.63 -26.77 9.35
N ALA A 190 -1.49 -26.72 10.05
CA ALA A 190 -1.45 -26.92 11.50
C ALA A 190 -2.46 -25.98 12.18
N GLN A 191 -3.27 -26.53 13.08
CA GLN A 191 -4.33 -25.79 13.77
C GLN A 191 -3.80 -24.90 14.88
N ASN A 192 -2.71 -25.34 15.52
CA ASN A 192 -2.09 -24.66 16.64
C ASN A 192 -0.57 -24.61 16.41
N ASN A 193 0.06 -23.52 16.85
CA ASN A 193 1.50 -23.41 16.93
C ASN A 193 2.06 -24.04 18.23
N ASN A 194 3.37 -23.92 18.48
CA ASN A 194 4.02 -24.52 19.64
C ASN A 194 3.48 -24.00 20.99
N ILE A 195 2.96 -22.76 21.00
CA ILE A 195 2.33 -22.12 22.16
C ILE A 195 0.81 -22.29 22.20
N ARG A 196 0.27 -23.22 21.40
CA ARG A 196 -1.16 -23.61 21.34
C ARG A 196 -2.12 -22.52 20.87
N GLN A 197 -1.65 -21.44 20.27
CA GLN A 197 -2.51 -20.42 19.67
C GLN A 197 -3.01 -20.87 18.30
N THR A 198 -4.26 -20.54 17.98
CA THR A 198 -4.80 -20.74 16.63
C THR A 198 -4.52 -19.53 15.75
N PRO A 199 -4.58 -19.67 14.41
CA PRO A 199 -4.48 -18.51 13.53
C PRO A 199 -5.56 -17.45 13.77
N HIS A 200 -6.72 -17.83 14.30
CA HIS A 200 -7.76 -16.86 14.64
C HIS A 200 -7.36 -16.02 15.86
N ASP A 201 -6.79 -16.64 16.89
CA ASP A 201 -6.36 -15.93 18.09
C ASP A 201 -5.26 -14.91 17.75
N ILE A 202 -4.28 -15.32 16.92
CA ILE A 202 -3.22 -14.42 16.42
C ILE A 202 -3.80 -13.23 15.65
N LEU A 203 -4.80 -13.46 14.79
CA LEU A 203 -5.45 -12.39 14.03
C LEU A 203 -6.13 -11.38 14.96
N THR A 204 -6.91 -11.86 15.91
CA THR A 204 -7.61 -11.00 16.88
C THR A 204 -6.62 -10.21 17.74
N ASP A 205 -5.56 -10.86 18.23
CA ASP A 205 -4.59 -10.22 19.12
C ASP A 205 -3.70 -9.21 18.40
N THR A 206 -3.15 -9.58 17.23
CA THR A 206 -2.17 -8.74 16.51
C THR A 206 -2.82 -7.60 15.72
N HIS A 207 -4.10 -7.71 15.34
CA HIS A 207 -4.81 -6.66 14.59
C HIS A 207 -5.70 -5.78 15.47
N LYS A 208 -5.69 -5.94 16.80
CA LYS A 208 -6.56 -5.18 17.72
C LYS A 208 -6.44 -3.66 17.57
N ASP A 209 -5.23 -3.13 17.50
CA ASP A 209 -5.00 -1.69 17.34
C ASP A 209 -5.41 -1.21 15.94
N LEU A 210 -5.12 -2.00 14.91
CA LEU A 210 -5.53 -1.69 13.53
C LEU A 210 -7.06 -1.70 13.37
N LEU A 211 -7.75 -2.60 14.07
CA LEU A 211 -9.22 -2.65 14.11
C LEU A 211 -9.79 -1.37 14.74
N LYS A 212 -9.19 -0.90 15.84
CA LYS A 212 -9.58 0.34 16.51
C LYS A 212 -9.34 1.56 15.62
N GLU A 213 -8.13 1.69 15.06
CA GLU A 213 -7.79 2.75 14.09
C GLU A 213 -8.73 2.72 12.87
N GLY A 214 -9.09 1.53 12.40
CA GLY A 214 -10.02 1.35 11.29
C GLY A 214 -11.44 1.79 11.63
N ALA A 215 -11.92 1.50 12.84
CA ALA A 215 -13.23 1.93 13.31
C ALA A 215 -13.30 3.46 13.47
N GLU A 216 -12.26 4.06 14.04
CA GLU A 216 -12.12 5.52 14.17
C GLU A 216 -12.08 6.20 12.78
N TRP A 217 -11.29 5.65 11.85
CA TRP A 217 -11.20 6.16 10.48
C TRP A 217 -12.57 6.12 9.75
N LEU A 218 -13.31 5.00 9.88
CA LEU A 218 -14.64 4.87 9.30
C LEU A 218 -15.63 5.85 9.92
N THR A 219 -15.58 6.03 11.24
CA THR A 219 -16.45 6.95 11.98
C THR A 219 -16.23 8.39 11.52
N HIS A 220 -14.98 8.88 11.54
CA HIS A 220 -14.66 10.24 11.11
C HIS A 220 -15.01 10.50 9.64
N THR A 221 -14.77 9.50 8.78
CA THR A 221 -15.14 9.58 7.35
C THR A 221 -16.65 9.64 7.17
N ALA A 222 -17.40 8.79 7.86
CA ALA A 222 -18.86 8.75 7.79
C ALA A 222 -19.50 10.03 8.35
N GLU A 223 -19.00 10.58 9.46
CA GLU A 223 -19.45 11.87 10.01
C GLU A 223 -19.22 13.01 9.01
N SER A 224 -18.00 13.14 8.50
CA SER A 224 -17.63 14.18 7.54
C SER A 224 -18.48 14.12 6.27
N CYS A 225 -18.66 12.92 5.71
CA CYS A 225 -19.46 12.74 4.50
C CYS A 225 -20.97 12.89 4.76
N SER A 226 -21.45 12.53 5.96
CA SER A 226 -22.85 12.76 6.36
C SER A 226 -23.19 14.24 6.39
N VAL A 227 -22.29 15.10 6.89
CA VAL A 227 -22.51 16.55 6.88
C VAL A 227 -22.69 17.06 5.43
N VAL A 228 -21.81 16.65 4.52
CA VAL A 228 -21.91 17.04 3.09
C VAL A 228 -23.22 16.53 2.47
N ALA A 229 -23.58 15.28 2.74
CA ALA A 229 -24.83 14.69 2.24
C ALA A 229 -26.08 15.39 2.82
N ALA A 230 -26.06 15.79 4.09
CA ALA A 230 -27.14 16.56 4.71
C ALA A 230 -27.28 17.94 4.07
N LEU A 231 -26.16 18.66 3.88
CA LEU A 231 -26.16 19.98 3.23
C LEU A 231 -26.76 19.89 1.81
N ILE A 232 -26.35 18.89 1.03
CA ILE A 232 -26.91 18.69 -0.31
C ILE A 232 -28.41 18.36 -0.24
N ALA A 233 -28.83 17.47 0.66
CA ALA A 233 -30.25 17.14 0.82
C ALA A 233 -31.07 18.38 1.19
N THR A 234 -30.57 19.23 2.10
CA THR A 234 -31.23 20.48 2.49
C THR A 234 -31.34 21.45 1.32
N VAL A 235 -30.28 21.66 0.54
CA VAL A 235 -30.31 22.54 -0.63
C VAL A 235 -31.27 21.99 -1.69
N ALA A 236 -31.20 20.69 -1.99
CA ALA A 236 -32.08 20.02 -2.96
C ALA A 236 -33.55 20.00 -2.52
N PHE A 237 -33.82 19.96 -1.22
CA PHE A 237 -35.17 20.08 -0.68
C PHE A 237 -35.66 21.53 -0.77
N ALA A 238 -34.82 22.51 -0.45
CA ALA A 238 -35.15 23.93 -0.57
C ALA A 238 -35.52 24.31 -2.02
N THR A 239 -34.76 23.82 -3.01
CA THR A 239 -35.05 24.06 -4.44
C THR A 239 -36.39 23.49 -4.90
N SER A 240 -36.92 22.45 -4.23
CA SER A 240 -38.27 21.95 -4.49
C SER A 240 -39.37 22.87 -3.95
N SER A 241 -39.09 23.62 -2.88
CA SER A 241 -40.01 24.60 -2.29
C SER A 241 -39.92 25.97 -2.98
N THR A 242 -38.75 26.32 -3.52
CA THR A 242 -38.47 27.61 -4.16
C THR A 242 -37.97 27.41 -5.59
N VAL A 243 -38.84 26.91 -6.46
CA VAL A 243 -38.50 26.67 -7.87
C VAL A 243 -38.18 27.96 -8.64
N PRO A 244 -37.25 27.94 -9.60
CA PRO A 244 -36.94 29.09 -10.45
C PRO A 244 -38.19 29.62 -11.15
N GLY A 245 -38.39 30.93 -11.12
CA GLY A 245 -39.57 31.60 -11.70
C GLY A 245 -40.87 31.45 -10.89
N GLY A 246 -40.83 30.76 -9.74
CA GLY A 246 -41.97 30.60 -8.85
C GLY A 246 -43.09 29.72 -9.41
N VAL A 247 -44.22 29.75 -8.71
CA VAL A 247 -45.44 29.02 -9.08
C VAL A 247 -46.54 30.00 -9.48
N LYS A 248 -47.38 29.60 -10.43
CA LYS A 248 -48.56 30.38 -10.84
C LYS A 248 -49.60 30.35 -9.72
N GLN A 249 -50.17 31.51 -9.38
CA GLN A 249 -51.09 31.66 -8.23
C GLN A 249 -52.44 30.93 -8.41
N ASP A 250 -52.87 30.72 -9.64
CA ASP A 250 -54.16 30.14 -10.01
C ASP A 250 -54.15 28.60 -10.04
N SER A 251 -53.04 28.01 -10.49
CA SER A 251 -52.91 26.59 -10.79
C SER A 251 -51.89 25.87 -9.92
N GLY A 252 -51.01 26.61 -9.23
CA GLY A 252 -49.92 26.05 -8.44
C GLY A 252 -48.80 25.41 -9.27
N THR A 253 -48.87 25.45 -10.60
CA THR A 253 -47.83 24.87 -11.46
C THR A 253 -46.64 25.81 -11.64
N PRO A 254 -45.43 25.29 -11.91
CA PRO A 254 -44.26 26.12 -12.12
C PRO A 254 -44.43 27.05 -13.32
N THR A 255 -44.07 28.32 -13.17
CA THR A 255 -44.17 29.31 -14.26
C THR A 255 -43.33 28.93 -15.48
N LEU A 256 -42.23 28.21 -15.26
CA LEU A 256 -41.25 27.82 -16.28
C LEU A 256 -41.40 26.36 -16.76
N GLU A 257 -42.53 25.69 -16.47
CA GLU A 257 -42.75 24.26 -16.76
C GLU A 257 -42.47 23.83 -18.22
N ASN A 258 -42.68 24.73 -19.18
CA ASN A 258 -42.49 24.45 -20.61
C ASN A 258 -41.04 24.66 -21.09
N GLN A 259 -40.13 25.11 -20.23
CA GLN A 259 -38.74 25.35 -20.59
C GLN A 259 -37.90 24.08 -20.37
N PRO A 260 -37.05 23.67 -21.33
CA PRO A 260 -36.24 22.46 -21.18
C PRO A 260 -35.26 22.55 -20.01
N ALA A 261 -34.71 23.74 -19.74
CA ALA A 261 -33.84 23.98 -18.59
C ALA A 261 -34.56 23.76 -17.25
N PHE A 262 -35.87 24.02 -17.17
CA PHE A 262 -36.66 23.77 -15.98
C PHE A 262 -36.82 22.26 -15.73
N ASN A 263 -37.10 21.48 -16.79
CA ASN A 263 -37.18 20.03 -16.68
C ASN A 263 -35.86 19.40 -16.24
N ILE A 264 -34.74 19.87 -16.79
CA ILE A 264 -33.40 19.43 -16.37
C ILE A 264 -33.16 19.77 -14.90
N PHE A 265 -33.46 21.00 -14.48
CA PHE A 265 -33.38 21.44 -13.09
C PHE A 265 -34.20 20.54 -12.16
N ALA A 266 -35.48 20.33 -12.45
CA ALA A 266 -36.38 19.59 -11.58
C ALA A 266 -35.96 18.12 -11.43
N ILE A 267 -35.63 17.45 -12.54
CA ILE A 267 -35.21 16.04 -12.53
C ILE A 267 -33.87 15.88 -11.80
N SER A 268 -32.88 16.71 -12.11
CA SER A 268 -31.56 16.63 -11.46
C SER A 268 -31.62 16.97 -9.97
N SER A 269 -32.44 17.95 -9.56
CA SER A 269 -32.68 18.27 -8.15
C SER A 269 -33.29 17.09 -7.38
N LEU A 270 -34.21 16.34 -8.00
CA LEU A 270 -34.79 15.14 -7.40
C LEU A 270 -33.76 14.03 -7.24
N PHE A 271 -32.96 13.75 -8.29
CA PHE A 271 -31.88 12.77 -8.21
C PHE A 271 -30.85 13.12 -7.15
N ALA A 272 -30.50 14.40 -7.03
CA ALA A 272 -29.63 14.89 -5.97
C ALA A 272 -30.21 14.60 -4.60
N LEU A 273 -31.46 14.99 -4.34
CA LEU A 273 -32.12 14.75 -3.05
C LEU A 273 -32.15 13.26 -2.70
N CYS A 274 -32.63 12.40 -3.60
CA CYS A 274 -32.73 10.97 -3.37
C CYS A 274 -31.34 10.35 -3.09
N SER A 275 -30.35 10.65 -3.94
CA SER A 275 -28.99 10.11 -3.79
C SER A 275 -28.32 10.63 -2.51
N SER A 276 -28.58 11.87 -2.10
CA SER A 276 -28.06 12.42 -0.85
C SER A 276 -28.65 11.72 0.38
N VAL A 277 -29.96 11.48 0.38
CA VAL A 277 -30.63 10.76 1.48
C VAL A 277 -30.15 9.31 1.55
N THR A 278 -29.97 8.62 0.42
CA THR A 278 -29.38 7.28 0.40
C THR A 278 -27.96 7.29 0.97
N SER A 279 -27.15 8.29 0.62
CA SER A 279 -25.80 8.46 1.16
C SER A 279 -25.81 8.63 2.69
N LEU A 280 -26.68 9.51 3.21
CA LEU A 280 -26.89 9.70 4.65
C LEU A 280 -27.25 8.42 5.38
N VAL A 281 -28.20 7.65 4.85
CA VAL A 281 -28.62 6.37 5.45
C VAL A 281 -27.45 5.39 5.51
N MET A 282 -26.63 5.32 4.46
CA MET A 282 -25.46 4.43 4.44
C MET A 282 -24.38 4.86 5.43
N PHE A 283 -24.08 6.15 5.55
CA PHE A 283 -23.12 6.63 6.55
C PHE A 283 -23.65 6.47 7.98
N LEU A 284 -24.93 6.70 8.22
CA LEU A 284 -25.55 6.40 9.51
C LEU A 284 -25.50 4.91 9.83
N ALA A 285 -25.65 4.04 8.84
CA ALA A 285 -25.49 2.59 8.99
C ALA A 285 -24.04 2.16 9.29
N ILE A 286 -23.04 2.99 8.98
CA ILE A 286 -21.65 2.81 9.41
C ILE A 286 -21.51 3.23 10.87
N LEU A 287 -22.00 4.43 11.23
CA LEU A 287 -21.91 4.97 12.60
C LEU A 287 -22.62 4.11 13.65
N THR A 288 -23.67 3.39 13.25
CA THR A 288 -24.44 2.47 14.11
C THR A 288 -23.92 1.02 14.08
N SER A 289 -22.84 0.75 13.34
CA SER A 289 -22.26 -0.59 13.23
C SER A 289 -21.47 -0.99 14.47
N ARG A 290 -21.32 -2.30 14.69
CA ARG A 290 -20.61 -2.86 15.86
C ARG A 290 -19.09 -2.95 15.69
N TYR A 291 -18.57 -2.69 14.49
CA TYR A 291 -17.15 -2.74 14.15
C TYR A 291 -16.44 -4.04 14.55
N GLN A 292 -17.08 -5.19 14.34
CA GLN A 292 -16.43 -6.48 14.57
C GLN A 292 -15.44 -6.79 13.44
N GLU A 293 -14.38 -7.58 13.71
CA GLU A 293 -13.37 -7.95 12.71
C GLU A 293 -14.00 -8.48 11.40
N LYS A 294 -15.05 -9.30 11.49
CA LYS A 294 -15.72 -9.86 10.32
C LYS A 294 -16.42 -8.80 9.45
N ASP A 295 -16.87 -7.70 10.06
CA ASP A 295 -17.59 -6.64 9.37
C ASP A 295 -16.67 -5.86 8.43
N PHE A 296 -15.38 -5.73 8.78
CA PHE A 296 -14.36 -5.09 7.95
C PHE A 296 -14.04 -5.85 6.66
N SER A 297 -14.37 -7.14 6.58
CA SER A 297 -14.10 -7.94 5.38
C SER A 297 -15.02 -7.55 4.21
N LYS A 298 -16.30 -7.27 4.49
CA LYS A 298 -17.33 -7.01 3.47
C LYS A 298 -18.30 -5.92 3.87
N ASP A 299 -19.03 -6.08 4.97
CA ASP A 299 -20.19 -5.24 5.31
C ASP A 299 -19.84 -3.74 5.37
N LEU A 300 -18.84 -3.36 6.16
CA LEU A 300 -18.41 -1.98 6.31
C LEU A 300 -17.87 -1.36 5.01
N PRO A 301 -16.95 -2.02 4.27
CA PRO A 301 -16.52 -1.53 2.95
C PRO A 301 -17.65 -1.35 1.94
N TYR A 302 -18.64 -2.25 1.90
CA TYR A 302 -19.78 -2.13 0.99
C TYR A 302 -20.69 -0.96 1.35
N LYS A 303 -20.96 -0.73 2.65
CA LYS A 303 -21.70 0.45 3.12
C LYS A 303 -20.97 1.74 2.78
N LEU A 304 -19.66 1.80 3.03
CA LEU A 304 -18.83 2.96 2.69
C LEU A 304 -18.84 3.24 1.19
N LEU A 305 -18.64 2.22 0.36
CA LEU A 305 -18.64 2.36 -1.09
C LEU A 305 -19.99 2.84 -1.61
N THR A 306 -21.10 2.29 -1.10
CA THR A 306 -22.46 2.70 -1.49
C THR A 306 -22.79 4.11 -1.01
N GLY A 307 -22.32 4.51 0.17
CA GLY A 307 -22.46 5.87 0.68
C GLY A 307 -21.72 6.88 -0.21
N LEU A 308 -20.46 6.59 -0.55
CA LEU A 308 -19.62 7.44 -1.40
C LEU A 308 -20.12 7.53 -2.85
N THR A 309 -20.54 6.41 -3.47
CA THR A 309 -21.14 6.44 -4.82
C THR A 309 -22.33 7.38 -4.88
N SER A 310 -23.25 7.21 -3.92
CA SER A 310 -24.47 8.00 -3.83
C SER A 310 -24.17 9.47 -3.54
N LEU A 311 -23.14 9.76 -2.75
CA LEU A 311 -22.67 11.13 -2.50
C LEU A 311 -22.14 11.80 -3.77
N PHE A 312 -21.29 11.10 -4.55
CA PHE A 312 -20.75 11.66 -5.79
C PHE A 312 -21.83 11.90 -6.84
N VAL A 313 -22.79 10.97 -6.97
CA VAL A 313 -23.97 11.16 -7.82
C VAL A 313 -24.77 12.39 -7.37
N SER A 314 -24.95 12.56 -6.06
CA SER A 314 -25.64 13.71 -5.48
C SER A 314 -24.94 15.05 -5.79
N ILE A 315 -23.62 15.12 -5.61
CA ILE A 315 -22.82 16.31 -5.94
C ILE A 315 -22.94 16.67 -7.43
N ALA A 316 -22.80 15.68 -8.32
CA ALA A 316 -22.90 15.90 -9.76
C ALA A 316 -24.32 16.36 -10.17
N ALA A 317 -25.36 15.72 -9.64
CA ALA A 317 -26.75 16.09 -9.90
C ALA A 317 -27.07 17.49 -9.38
N MET A 318 -26.55 17.88 -8.21
CA MET A 318 -26.70 19.24 -7.69
C MET A 318 -26.04 20.29 -8.57
N LEU A 319 -24.84 20.02 -9.10
CA LEU A 319 -24.18 20.94 -10.02
C LEU A 319 -24.99 21.14 -11.30
N VAL A 320 -25.54 20.06 -11.87
CA VAL A 320 -26.40 20.13 -13.05
C VAL A 320 -27.66 20.94 -12.74
N SER A 321 -28.30 20.68 -11.59
CA SER A 321 -29.48 21.43 -11.13
C SER A 321 -29.17 22.92 -10.98
N PHE A 322 -28.08 23.25 -10.28
CA PHE A 322 -27.65 24.63 -10.11
C PHE A 322 -27.38 25.33 -11.45
N CYS A 323 -26.68 24.68 -12.38
CA CYS A 323 -26.43 25.25 -13.70
C CYS A 323 -27.71 25.52 -14.48
N ALA A 324 -28.65 24.57 -14.47
CA ALA A 324 -29.93 24.67 -15.15
C ALA A 324 -30.86 25.73 -14.52
N GLY A 325 -30.90 25.83 -13.20
CA GLY A 325 -31.64 26.88 -12.50
C GLY A 325 -31.04 28.28 -12.72
N HIS A 326 -29.71 28.39 -12.62
CA HIS A 326 -29.00 29.65 -12.79
C HIS A 326 -29.01 30.16 -14.24
N PHE A 327 -29.23 29.28 -15.22
CA PHE A 327 -29.41 29.67 -16.62
C PHE A 327 -30.53 30.72 -16.78
N PHE A 328 -31.61 30.61 -16.01
CA PHE A 328 -32.71 31.58 -16.05
C PHE A 328 -32.33 32.96 -15.53
N VAL A 329 -31.32 33.08 -14.67
CA VAL A 329 -30.81 34.36 -14.16
C VAL A 329 -29.91 35.05 -15.19
N LEU A 330 -29.12 34.27 -15.94
CA LEU A 330 -28.10 34.80 -16.86
C LEU A 330 -28.59 35.03 -18.30
N LYS A 331 -29.65 34.34 -18.73
CA LYS A 331 -30.12 34.30 -20.13
C LYS A 331 -30.27 35.69 -20.77
N ASP A 332 -30.76 36.67 -19.99
CA ASP A 332 -31.05 38.01 -20.51
C ASP A 332 -29.94 39.04 -20.21
N LYS A 333 -29.02 38.78 -19.27
CA LYS A 333 -28.02 39.77 -18.82
C LYS A 333 -26.59 39.52 -19.28
N LEU A 334 -26.16 38.27 -19.52
CA LEU A 334 -24.73 37.94 -19.69
C LEU A 334 -24.47 36.88 -20.78
N LYS A 335 -24.85 37.15 -22.04
CA LYS A 335 -24.69 36.20 -23.17
C LYS A 335 -23.25 35.70 -23.39
N TYR A 336 -22.23 36.57 -23.26
CA TYR A 336 -20.81 36.20 -23.47
C TYR A 336 -20.02 35.91 -22.18
N ALA A 337 -20.52 36.34 -21.01
CA ALA A 337 -19.84 36.13 -19.72
C ALA A 337 -20.32 34.88 -18.97
N ALA A 338 -21.37 34.20 -19.45
CA ALA A 338 -21.88 32.97 -18.82
C ALA A 338 -20.85 31.83 -18.83
N PHE A 339 -20.14 31.61 -19.95
CA PHE A 339 -19.17 30.52 -20.09
C PHE A 339 -18.00 30.60 -19.08
N PRO A 340 -17.30 31.74 -18.91
CA PRO A 340 -16.25 31.85 -17.90
C PRO A 340 -16.77 31.74 -16.46
N VAL A 341 -17.98 32.23 -16.16
CA VAL A 341 -18.60 32.09 -14.84
C VAL A 341 -18.85 30.61 -14.51
N TYR A 342 -19.43 29.85 -15.44
CA TYR A 342 -19.65 28.41 -15.23
C TYR A 342 -18.34 27.62 -15.12
N ALA A 343 -17.34 27.97 -15.93
CA ALA A 343 -16.01 27.38 -15.83
C ALA A 343 -15.42 27.59 -14.43
N ILE A 344 -15.46 28.82 -13.90
CA ILE A 344 -14.97 29.15 -12.56
C ILE A 344 -15.77 28.41 -11.47
N THR A 345 -17.10 28.32 -11.58
CA THR A 345 -17.91 27.60 -10.57
C THR A 345 -17.66 26.09 -10.54
N CYS A 346 -17.27 25.50 -11.67
CA CYS A 346 -16.94 24.08 -11.74
C CYS A 346 -15.53 23.77 -11.22
N LEU A 347 -14.60 24.74 -11.22
CA LEU A 347 -13.21 24.51 -10.81
C LEU A 347 -13.06 23.88 -9.41
N PRO A 348 -13.69 24.40 -8.34
CA PRO A 348 -13.57 23.80 -7.00
C PRO A 348 -14.07 22.35 -6.95
N VAL A 349 -15.16 22.03 -7.67
CA VAL A 349 -15.70 20.67 -7.68
C VAL A 349 -14.84 19.73 -8.50
N THR A 350 -14.27 20.19 -9.61
CA THR A 350 -13.30 19.39 -10.38
C THR A 350 -12.04 19.10 -9.58
N PHE A 351 -11.53 20.07 -8.81
CA PHE A 351 -10.38 19.87 -7.93
C PHE A 351 -10.69 18.86 -6.82
N PHE A 352 -11.85 18.99 -6.18
CA PHE A 352 -12.32 18.02 -5.18
C PHE A 352 -12.45 16.61 -5.78
N ALA A 353 -13.02 16.50 -6.98
CA ALA A 353 -13.18 15.23 -7.67
C ALA A 353 -11.82 14.57 -7.96
N ILE A 354 -10.84 15.33 -8.48
CA ILE A 354 -9.46 14.85 -8.73
C ILE A 354 -8.81 14.34 -7.44
N ALA A 355 -8.99 15.04 -6.31
CA ALA A 355 -8.41 14.63 -5.03
C ALA A 355 -9.06 13.38 -4.43
N GLN A 356 -10.38 13.20 -4.59
CA GLN A 356 -11.13 12.13 -3.95
C GLN A 356 -11.30 10.86 -4.79
N PHE A 357 -11.22 10.97 -6.13
CA PHE A 357 -11.36 9.81 -7.01
C PHE A 357 -10.31 8.72 -6.80
N PRO A 358 -9.01 9.02 -6.55
CA PRO A 358 -8.01 7.97 -6.29
C PRO A 358 -8.44 7.06 -5.13
N LEU A 359 -8.88 7.63 -4.00
CA LEU A 359 -9.36 6.88 -2.84
C LEU A 359 -10.60 6.04 -3.18
N TYR A 360 -11.53 6.59 -3.95
CA TYR A 360 -12.74 5.88 -4.38
C TYR A 360 -12.42 4.69 -5.29
N PHE A 361 -11.53 4.87 -6.27
CA PHE A 361 -11.09 3.79 -7.16
C PHE A 361 -10.31 2.72 -6.39
N ASP A 362 -9.45 3.12 -5.45
CA ASP A 362 -8.73 2.22 -4.56
C ASP A 362 -9.72 1.36 -3.75
N LEU A 363 -10.76 1.97 -3.14
CA LEU A 363 -11.81 1.27 -2.38
C LEU A 363 -12.61 0.30 -3.27
N MET A 364 -13.00 0.74 -4.47
CA MET A 364 -13.76 -0.08 -5.42
C MET A 364 -12.94 -1.31 -5.85
N TRP A 365 -11.67 -1.11 -6.21
CA TRP A 365 -10.77 -2.17 -6.60
C TRP A 365 -10.48 -3.12 -5.44
N ALA A 366 -10.19 -2.57 -4.26
CA ALA A 366 -9.98 -3.31 -3.03
C ALA A 366 -11.20 -4.16 -2.68
N THR A 367 -12.43 -3.70 -2.95
CA THR A 367 -13.66 -4.44 -2.66
C THR A 367 -13.91 -5.56 -3.67
N ILE A 368 -13.77 -5.28 -4.98
CA ILE A 368 -14.11 -6.22 -6.07
C ILE A 368 -13.08 -7.36 -6.19
N LYS A 369 -11.79 -7.07 -6.00
CA LYS A 369 -10.76 -8.09 -6.21
C LYS A 369 -10.77 -9.18 -5.15
N LYS A 370 -10.71 -10.43 -5.63
CA LYS A 370 -10.53 -11.64 -4.79
C LYS A 370 -9.11 -11.75 -4.27
N VAL A 371 -8.14 -11.45 -5.13
CA VAL A 371 -6.73 -11.43 -4.77
C VAL A 371 -6.42 -10.07 -4.19
N PRO A 372 -5.98 -9.98 -2.93
CA PRO A 372 -5.52 -8.73 -2.38
C PRO A 372 -4.32 -8.25 -3.22
N GLN A 373 -4.44 -7.08 -3.82
CA GLN A 373 -3.36 -6.46 -4.57
C GLN A 373 -2.69 -5.40 -3.71
N ARG A 374 -1.40 -5.17 -3.96
CA ARG A 374 -0.69 -4.02 -3.39
C ARG A 374 -1.40 -2.76 -3.91
N SER A 375 -1.86 -1.89 -3.01
CA SER A 375 -2.28 -0.55 -3.39
C SER A 375 -1.03 0.33 -3.46
N TYR A 376 -0.96 1.14 -4.51
CA TYR A 376 0.12 2.00 -4.99
C TYR A 376 1.28 1.35 -5.76
N ASN A 377 1.22 1.53 -7.08
CA ASN A 377 2.39 1.96 -7.85
C ASN A 377 2.77 3.35 -7.30
N VAL A 378 3.88 3.44 -6.57
CA VAL A 378 4.57 4.72 -6.47
C VAL A 378 5.01 5.01 -7.90
N VAL A 379 4.29 5.88 -8.60
CA VAL A 379 4.88 6.56 -9.75
C VAL A 379 6.04 7.33 -9.13
N ALA A 380 7.25 6.84 -9.38
CA ALA A 380 8.46 7.57 -9.07
C ALA A 380 8.33 8.94 -9.72
N ASN A 381 8.18 9.97 -8.89
CA ASN A 381 8.35 11.36 -9.31
C ASN A 381 9.83 11.65 -9.50
#